data_AF-A0A512UIR2-F1
#
_entry.id   AF-A0A512UIR2-F1
#
_cell.length_a   1.000
_cell.length_b   1.000
_cell.length_c   1.000
_cell.angle_alpha   90.00
_cell.angle_beta   90.00
_cell.angle_gamma   90.00
#
_symmetry.space_group_name_H-M   'P 1'
#
loop_
_entity.id
_entity.type
_entity.pdbx_description
1 polymer ?
#
loop_
_entity_poly.entity_id
_entity_poly.type
_entity_poly.pdbx_seq_one_letter_code
_entity_poly.pdbx_strand_id
1 'polypeptide(L)'
;MKDTSFKALVAGTKLLAIKDFDEWNWSLLSQLFQGPLRNPVRFIELQEKYPKFLKTFVSFLRPFKYRFSSVPIAASSKYPKIRKPKNVMLVACQLIDALLATEEGSRYLSSNKIMPQIAEIFAQIDPYSGIDSKDPILATRRLEHSLSLGYVKMVGIMSGTPRGIAILEQWQLFHMMSNIIETSVSDEKNNHLIFNILSNLDYTRKGHSRIILAKAMSISNWKIKVYALESVFPILCALEGCEKHYVLSLVKLLYDENDAVVKMSVECLYEFFIVKGRLEIIDILVECRPSIMILQQSEQGQLLLLQFCTTHKGFKYLEETGFVELNFHQSIESLSTLEYLTAVEDTIQRHLFPFVPCVSDPT
;
A
#
# COMPACT_ATOMS: atom_id res chain seq x y z
N MET A 1 -14.52 -30.80 -11.00
CA MET A 1 -13.99 -31.76 -9.98
C MET A 1 -15.13 -32.71 -9.60
N LYS A 2 -14.90 -34.03 -9.52
CA LYS A 2 -15.94 -35.05 -9.21
C LYS A 2 -16.19 -35.12 -7.69
N ASP A 3 -17.38 -35.50 -7.23
CA ASP A 3 -17.77 -35.45 -5.80
C ASP A 3 -16.88 -36.30 -4.88
N THR A 4 -16.43 -37.47 -5.32
CA THR A 4 -15.50 -38.33 -4.56
C THR A 4 -14.16 -37.64 -4.30
N SER A 5 -13.68 -36.86 -5.27
CA SER A 5 -12.44 -36.09 -5.12
C SER A 5 -12.59 -34.91 -4.16
N PHE A 6 -13.80 -34.33 -4.06
CA PHE A 6 -14.08 -33.23 -3.10
C PHE A 6 -14.11 -33.73 -1.67
N LYS A 7 -14.78 -34.86 -1.41
CA LYS A 7 -14.75 -35.52 -0.11
C LYS A 7 -13.31 -35.90 0.30
N ALA A 8 -12.52 -36.45 -0.62
CA ALA A 8 -11.13 -36.80 -0.36
C ALA A 8 -10.28 -35.57 -0.02
N LEU A 9 -10.48 -34.45 -0.75
CA LEU A 9 -9.79 -33.19 -0.48
C LEU A 9 -10.12 -32.65 0.92
N VAL A 10 -11.42 -32.59 1.28
CA VAL A 10 -11.87 -32.12 2.60
C VAL A 10 -11.30 -33.00 3.71
N ALA A 11 -11.38 -34.32 3.58
CA ALA A 11 -10.82 -35.25 4.57
C ALA A 11 -9.30 -35.13 4.69
N GLY A 12 -8.60 -34.99 3.56
CA GLY A 12 -7.15 -34.86 3.48
C GLY A 12 -6.59 -33.61 4.18
N THR A 13 -7.42 -32.56 4.37
CA THR A 13 -7.02 -31.37 5.14
C THR A 13 -6.70 -31.67 6.60
N LYS A 14 -7.21 -32.78 7.15
CA LYS A 14 -7.14 -33.17 8.57
C LYS A 14 -7.80 -32.19 9.55
N LEU A 15 -8.44 -31.14 9.07
CA LEU A 15 -9.02 -30.07 9.90
C LEU A 15 -10.14 -30.57 10.82
N LEU A 16 -10.95 -31.50 10.34
CA LEU A 16 -12.03 -32.11 11.12
C LEU A 16 -11.58 -33.29 11.97
N ALA A 17 -10.43 -33.88 11.62
CA ALA A 17 -9.90 -35.07 12.27
C ALA A 17 -8.97 -34.73 13.45
N ILE A 18 -8.19 -33.66 13.33
CA ILE A 18 -7.14 -33.30 14.27
C ILE A 18 -7.38 -31.91 14.84
N LYS A 19 -7.37 -31.81 16.18
CA LYS A 19 -7.60 -30.55 16.90
C LYS A 19 -6.41 -29.60 16.83
N ASP A 20 -5.21 -30.14 16.71
CA ASP A 20 -3.96 -29.41 16.66
C ASP A 20 -3.68 -28.93 15.23
N PHE A 21 -3.57 -27.61 15.08
CA PHE A 21 -3.53 -26.96 13.78
C PHE A 21 -2.15 -27.06 13.10
N ASP A 22 -1.11 -27.41 13.86
CA ASP A 22 0.21 -27.68 13.31
C ASP A 22 0.25 -28.97 12.49
N GLU A 23 -0.73 -29.87 12.66
CA GLU A 23 -0.91 -31.09 11.86
C GLU A 23 -1.83 -30.94 10.65
N TRP A 24 -2.49 -29.79 10.49
CA TRP A 24 -3.38 -29.55 9.36
C TRP A 24 -2.58 -29.52 8.05
N ASN A 25 -3.21 -30.03 6.99
CA ASN A 25 -2.59 -29.99 5.67
C ASN A 25 -2.85 -28.62 5.02
N TRP A 26 -1.96 -27.67 5.30
CA TRP A 26 -2.02 -26.29 4.81
C TRP A 26 -2.00 -26.19 3.27
N SER A 27 -1.33 -27.11 2.57
CA SER A 27 -1.35 -27.16 1.10
C SER A 27 -2.73 -27.53 0.55
N LEU A 28 -3.39 -28.53 1.14
CA LEU A 28 -4.75 -28.91 0.71
C LEU A 28 -5.79 -27.87 1.12
N LEU A 29 -5.60 -27.20 2.26
CA LEU A 29 -6.41 -26.03 2.64
C LEU A 29 -6.28 -24.90 1.62
N SER A 30 -5.05 -24.60 1.18
CA SER A 30 -4.79 -23.61 0.13
C SER A 30 -5.50 -23.98 -1.18
N GLN A 31 -5.36 -25.24 -1.62
CA GLN A 31 -6.02 -25.75 -2.82
C GLN A 31 -7.55 -25.66 -2.72
N LEU A 32 -8.12 -26.01 -1.56
CA LEU A 32 -9.55 -25.93 -1.31
C LEU A 32 -10.07 -24.49 -1.40
N PHE A 33 -9.36 -23.53 -0.82
CA PHE A 33 -9.77 -22.13 -0.76
C PHE A 33 -9.58 -21.41 -2.09
N GLN A 34 -8.49 -21.65 -2.81
CA GLN A 34 -8.26 -21.03 -4.11
C GLN A 34 -9.11 -21.62 -5.25
N GLY A 35 -9.54 -22.87 -5.12
CA GLY A 35 -10.34 -23.55 -6.14
C GLY A 35 -11.79 -23.76 -5.70
N PRO A 36 -12.13 -24.96 -5.17
CA PRO A 36 -13.52 -25.35 -4.95
C PRO A 36 -14.37 -24.37 -4.13
N LEU A 37 -13.82 -23.73 -3.10
CA LEU A 37 -14.61 -22.86 -2.21
C LEU A 37 -15.11 -21.58 -2.89
N ARG A 38 -14.49 -21.16 -4.01
CA ARG A 38 -14.94 -20.01 -4.80
C ARG A 38 -16.18 -20.29 -5.63
N ASN A 39 -16.57 -21.57 -5.76
CA ASN A 39 -17.79 -21.96 -6.48
C ASN A 39 -18.97 -22.02 -5.50
N PRO A 40 -20.09 -21.32 -5.76
CA PRO A 40 -21.23 -21.24 -4.84
C PRO A 40 -21.86 -22.60 -4.53
N VAL A 41 -21.96 -23.48 -5.52
CA VAL A 41 -22.51 -24.84 -5.32
C VAL A 41 -21.63 -25.65 -4.37
N ARG A 42 -20.30 -25.57 -4.54
CA ARG A 42 -19.35 -26.27 -3.67
C ARG A 42 -19.26 -25.66 -2.28
N PHE A 43 -19.45 -24.35 -2.16
CA PHE A 43 -19.55 -23.67 -0.86
C PHE A 43 -20.76 -24.20 -0.07
N ILE A 44 -21.94 -24.24 -0.70
CA ILE A 44 -23.17 -24.77 -0.10
C ILE A 44 -22.99 -26.25 0.28
N GLU A 45 -22.47 -27.07 -0.64
CA GLU A 45 -22.20 -28.49 -0.36
C GLU A 45 -21.26 -28.68 0.84
N LEU A 46 -20.21 -27.85 0.97
CA LEU A 46 -19.31 -27.89 2.11
C LEU A 46 -20.04 -27.56 3.42
N GLN A 47 -20.90 -26.54 3.42
CA GLN A 47 -21.69 -26.16 4.58
C GLN A 47 -22.68 -27.24 5.00
N GLU A 48 -23.34 -27.90 4.05
CA GLU A 48 -24.33 -28.94 4.32
C GLU A 48 -23.67 -30.25 4.79
N LYS A 49 -22.66 -30.74 4.06
CA LYS A 49 -22.03 -32.03 4.35
C LYS A 49 -21.00 -31.94 5.48
N TYR A 50 -20.37 -30.77 5.67
CA TYR A 50 -19.29 -30.56 6.64
C TYR A 50 -19.45 -29.23 7.41
N PRO A 51 -20.56 -29.01 8.15
CA PRO A 51 -20.89 -27.72 8.78
C PRO A 51 -19.87 -27.23 9.81
N LYS A 52 -19.04 -28.13 10.35
CA LYS A 52 -17.97 -27.79 11.30
C LYS A 52 -16.71 -27.26 10.62
N PHE A 53 -16.54 -27.45 9.31
CA PHE A 53 -15.28 -27.17 8.62
C PHE A 53 -14.91 -25.69 8.71
N LEU A 54 -15.74 -24.79 8.16
CA LEU A 54 -15.48 -23.35 8.24
C LEU A 54 -15.54 -22.84 9.68
N LYS A 55 -16.44 -23.39 10.52
CA LYS A 55 -16.52 -23.01 11.94
C LYS A 55 -15.19 -23.26 12.68
N THR A 56 -14.55 -24.40 12.43
CA THR A 56 -13.26 -24.75 13.04
C THR A 56 -12.14 -23.87 12.49
N PHE A 57 -12.05 -23.66 11.17
CA PHE A 57 -11.00 -22.82 10.60
C PHE A 57 -11.14 -21.35 11.02
N VAL A 58 -12.34 -20.77 10.93
CA VAL A 58 -12.57 -19.38 11.35
C VAL A 58 -12.41 -19.22 12.86
N SER A 59 -12.76 -20.25 13.66
CA SER A 59 -12.45 -20.23 15.09
C SER A 59 -10.95 -20.22 15.38
N PHE A 60 -10.11 -20.83 14.54
CA PHE A 60 -8.66 -20.75 14.65
C PHE A 60 -8.15 -19.33 14.36
N LEU A 61 -8.76 -18.64 13.38
CA LEU A 61 -8.41 -17.27 13.03
C LEU A 61 -8.83 -16.23 14.08
N ARG A 62 -9.81 -16.52 14.94
CA ARG A 62 -10.31 -15.55 15.93
C ARG A 62 -9.19 -14.96 16.81
N PRO A 63 -9.01 -13.62 16.84
CA PRO A 63 -7.95 -12.93 17.58
C PRO A 63 -7.80 -13.39 19.03
N PHE A 64 -8.91 -13.43 19.78
CA PHE A 64 -8.90 -13.73 21.21
C PHE A 64 -8.90 -15.24 21.53
N LYS A 65 -8.80 -16.10 20.52
CA LYS A 65 -8.44 -17.52 20.73
C LYS A 65 -6.94 -17.73 20.77
N TYR A 66 -6.14 -16.73 20.39
CA TYR A 66 -4.68 -16.76 20.42
C TYR A 66 -4.05 -17.93 19.65
N ARG A 67 -4.81 -18.63 18.81
CA ARG A 67 -4.30 -19.78 18.04
C ARG A 67 -3.56 -19.32 16.81
N PHE A 68 -4.13 -18.39 16.04
CA PHE A 68 -3.47 -17.77 14.89
C PHE A 68 -2.48 -16.66 15.31
N SER A 69 -2.94 -15.69 16.12
CA SER A 69 -2.15 -14.50 16.51
C SER A 69 -0.89 -14.80 17.33
N SER A 70 -0.76 -16.00 17.91
CA SER A 70 0.43 -16.42 18.68
C SER A 70 1.40 -17.30 17.90
N VAL A 71 1.10 -17.63 16.64
CA VAL A 71 2.04 -18.36 15.78
C VAL A 71 3.19 -17.41 15.42
N PRO A 72 4.45 -17.78 15.68
CA PRO A 72 5.59 -16.95 15.28
C PRO A 72 5.68 -16.79 13.77
N ILE A 73 6.16 -15.63 13.30
CA ILE A 73 6.32 -15.36 11.85
C ILE A 73 7.37 -16.24 11.18
N ALA A 74 8.36 -16.70 11.96
CA ALA A 74 9.42 -17.61 11.57
C ALA A 74 9.19 -19.01 12.17
N ALA A 75 9.80 -20.03 11.57
CA ALA A 75 9.72 -21.40 12.07
C ALA A 75 10.19 -21.46 13.54
N SER A 76 9.45 -22.17 14.39
CA SER A 76 9.66 -22.19 15.83
C SER A 76 9.47 -23.59 16.40
N SER A 77 10.23 -23.93 17.44
CA SER A 77 10.07 -25.16 18.20
C SER A 77 8.70 -25.30 18.86
N LYS A 78 7.98 -24.19 19.07
CA LYS A 78 6.61 -24.19 19.61
C LYS A 78 5.61 -24.87 18.67
N TYR A 79 5.82 -24.81 17.36
CA TYR A 79 4.98 -25.42 16.34
C TYR A 79 5.86 -26.11 15.28
N PRO A 80 6.52 -27.23 15.63
CA PRO A 80 7.60 -27.81 14.84
C PRO A 80 7.15 -28.31 13.46
N LYS A 81 5.86 -28.64 13.31
CA LYS A 81 5.26 -29.09 12.05
C LYS A 81 4.94 -27.94 11.09
N ILE A 82 4.86 -26.71 11.57
CA ILE A 82 4.67 -25.50 10.75
C ILE A 82 6.05 -24.97 10.32
N ARG A 83 6.59 -25.55 9.24
CA ARG A 83 7.89 -25.13 8.69
C ARG A 83 7.86 -23.75 8.02
N LYS A 84 6.70 -23.33 7.50
CA LYS A 84 6.52 -22.05 6.79
C LYS A 84 5.30 -21.31 7.35
N PRO A 85 5.42 -20.59 8.49
CA PRO A 85 4.28 -19.88 9.09
C PRO A 85 3.65 -18.83 8.16
N LYS A 86 4.43 -18.21 7.27
CA LYS A 86 3.88 -17.31 6.24
C LYS A 86 2.85 -17.98 5.33
N ASN A 87 2.93 -19.30 5.10
CA ASN A 87 1.92 -20.04 4.35
C ASN A 87 0.60 -20.13 5.12
N VAL A 88 0.63 -20.24 6.45
CA VAL A 88 -0.58 -20.23 7.29
C VAL A 88 -1.32 -18.90 7.14
N MET A 89 -0.56 -17.80 7.17
CA MET A 89 -1.09 -16.45 6.93
C MET A 89 -1.66 -16.31 5.51
N LEU A 90 -0.97 -16.83 4.50
CA LEU A 90 -1.46 -16.84 3.12
C LEU A 90 -2.78 -17.62 2.98
N VAL A 91 -2.89 -18.80 3.59
CA VAL A 91 -4.10 -19.62 3.56
C VAL A 91 -5.27 -18.91 4.26
N ALA A 92 -5.01 -18.20 5.36
CA ALA A 92 -6.02 -17.39 6.03
C ALA A 92 -6.55 -16.27 5.13
N CYS A 93 -5.65 -15.59 4.42
CA CYS A 93 -5.96 -14.58 3.40
C CYS A 93 -6.79 -15.16 2.24
N GLN A 94 -6.40 -16.33 1.73
CA GLN A 94 -7.13 -17.04 0.67
C GLN A 94 -8.55 -17.43 1.07
N LEU A 95 -8.77 -17.78 2.35
CA LEU A 95 -10.13 -18.03 2.84
C LEU A 95 -10.99 -16.78 2.75
N ILE A 96 -10.49 -15.62 3.20
CA ILE A 96 -11.25 -14.36 3.15
C ILE A 96 -11.61 -14.02 1.71
N ASP A 97 -10.64 -14.07 0.79
CA ASP A 97 -10.88 -13.85 -0.64
C ASP A 97 -11.91 -14.86 -1.22
N ALA A 98 -11.81 -16.14 -0.87
CA ALA A 98 -12.77 -17.15 -1.32
C ALA A 98 -14.20 -16.91 -0.80
N LEU A 99 -14.34 -16.45 0.46
CA LEU A 99 -15.64 -16.11 1.04
C LEU A 99 -16.26 -14.89 0.36
N LEU A 100 -15.46 -13.91 -0.05
CA LEU A 100 -15.93 -12.71 -0.75
C LEU A 100 -16.35 -12.98 -2.20
N ALA A 101 -15.85 -14.06 -2.80
CA ALA A 101 -16.18 -14.46 -4.17
C ALA A 101 -17.68 -14.81 -4.35
N THR A 102 -18.33 -15.34 -3.32
CA THR A 102 -19.76 -15.72 -3.35
C THR A 102 -20.59 -14.87 -2.41
N GLU A 103 -21.90 -14.78 -2.69
CA GLU A 103 -22.80 -13.99 -1.83
C GLU A 103 -23.00 -14.69 -0.47
N GLU A 104 -23.19 -16.01 -0.48
CA GLU A 104 -23.36 -16.83 0.72
C GLU A 104 -22.11 -16.80 1.60
N GLY A 105 -20.92 -16.83 0.99
CA GLY A 105 -19.65 -16.71 1.69
C GLY A 105 -19.50 -15.35 2.36
N SER A 106 -19.88 -14.27 1.69
CA SER A 106 -19.81 -12.90 2.24
C SER A 106 -20.78 -12.72 3.41
N ARG A 107 -22.00 -13.29 3.30
CA ARG A 107 -23.00 -13.30 4.38
C ARG A 107 -22.52 -14.12 5.57
N TYR A 108 -21.89 -15.27 5.32
CA TYR A 108 -21.24 -16.08 6.35
C TYR A 108 -20.16 -15.28 7.07
N LEU A 109 -19.30 -14.55 6.35
CA LEU A 109 -18.23 -13.74 6.94
C LEU A 109 -18.78 -12.58 7.78
N SER A 110 -19.72 -11.81 7.23
CA SER A 110 -20.36 -10.65 7.90
C SER A 110 -21.01 -11.02 9.25
N SER A 111 -21.67 -12.18 9.31
CA SER A 111 -22.35 -12.66 10.52
C SER A 111 -21.44 -13.44 11.49
N ASN A 112 -20.19 -13.72 11.11
CA ASN A 112 -19.29 -14.51 11.94
C ASN A 112 -18.61 -13.67 13.02
N LYS A 113 -18.41 -14.27 14.20
CA LYS A 113 -17.70 -13.67 15.35
C LYS A 113 -16.25 -13.24 15.06
N ILE A 114 -15.66 -13.61 13.92
CA ILE A 114 -14.35 -13.09 13.53
C ILE A 114 -14.37 -11.59 13.28
N MET A 115 -15.42 -11.05 12.63
CA MET A 115 -15.48 -9.63 12.28
C MET A 115 -15.55 -8.69 13.49
N PRO A 116 -16.44 -8.89 14.50
CA PRO A 116 -16.41 -8.07 15.70
C PRO A 116 -15.07 -8.14 16.43
N GLN A 117 -14.40 -9.30 16.41
CA GLN A 117 -13.09 -9.43 17.06
C GLN A 117 -11.97 -8.74 16.27
N ILE A 118 -12.04 -8.74 14.94
CA ILE A 118 -11.14 -7.94 14.12
C ILE A 118 -11.39 -6.46 14.40
N ALA A 119 -12.65 -6.03 14.46
CA ALA A 119 -12.99 -4.65 14.82
C ALA A 119 -12.42 -4.28 16.22
N GLU A 120 -12.59 -5.15 17.21
CA GLU A 120 -12.12 -4.93 18.57
C GLU A 120 -10.60 -4.79 18.68
N ILE A 121 -9.81 -5.56 17.93
CA ILE A 121 -8.34 -5.39 17.96
C ILE A 121 -7.87 -4.08 17.32
N PHE A 122 -8.63 -3.49 16.40
CA PHE A 122 -8.38 -2.13 15.90
C PHE A 122 -8.87 -1.10 16.90
N ALA A 123 -10.03 -1.32 17.52
CA ALA A 123 -10.57 -0.46 18.57
C ALA A 123 -9.58 -0.31 19.74
N GLN A 124 -8.91 -1.40 20.15
CA GLN A 124 -7.85 -1.37 21.18
C GLN A 124 -6.68 -0.40 20.88
N ILE A 125 -6.51 0.03 19.63
CA ILE A 125 -5.48 0.98 19.20
C ILE A 125 -6.08 2.37 18.92
N ASP A 126 -7.35 2.43 18.54
CA ASP A 126 -8.06 3.69 18.30
C ASP A 126 -8.23 4.47 19.62
N PRO A 127 -7.67 5.70 19.73
CA PRO A 127 -7.76 6.50 20.95
C PRO A 127 -9.19 6.86 21.37
N TYR A 128 -10.13 6.88 20.43
CA TYR A 128 -11.51 7.33 20.67
C TYR A 128 -12.47 6.16 20.94
N SER A 129 -12.00 4.92 20.87
CA SER A 129 -12.86 3.74 21.04
C SER A 129 -13.31 3.51 22.49
N GLY A 130 -12.55 4.01 23.46
CA GLY A 130 -12.71 3.70 24.88
C GLY A 130 -12.36 2.26 25.27
N ILE A 131 -11.84 1.45 24.34
CA ILE A 131 -11.40 0.08 24.57
C ILE A 131 -9.89 0.08 24.66
N ASP A 132 -9.34 -0.40 25.78
CA ASP A 132 -7.90 -0.49 25.99
C ASP A 132 -7.44 -1.94 26.19
N SER A 133 -6.14 -2.16 25.98
CA SER A 133 -5.49 -3.44 26.27
C SER A 133 -4.02 -3.21 26.59
N LYS A 134 -3.50 -3.94 27.59
CA LYS A 134 -2.09 -3.88 27.98
C LYS A 134 -1.15 -4.52 26.95
N ASP A 135 -1.65 -5.50 26.19
CA ASP A 135 -0.90 -6.18 25.12
C ASP A 135 -1.80 -6.38 23.90
N PRO A 136 -2.10 -5.28 23.16
CA PRO A 136 -2.95 -5.33 21.98
C PRO A 136 -2.41 -6.30 20.92
N ILE A 137 -3.30 -7.03 20.24
CA ILE A 137 -2.90 -8.00 19.20
C ILE A 137 -2.15 -7.34 18.04
N LEU A 138 -2.46 -6.07 17.76
CA LEU A 138 -1.86 -5.24 16.71
C LEU A 138 -0.70 -4.36 17.20
N ALA A 139 -0.17 -4.59 18.41
CA ALA A 139 1.03 -3.90 18.87
C ALA A 139 2.24 -4.24 17.98
N THR A 140 3.15 -3.29 17.78
CA THR A 140 4.35 -3.38 16.93
C THR A 140 5.11 -4.69 17.11
N ARG A 141 5.46 -5.04 18.35
CA ARG A 141 6.15 -6.30 18.69
C ARG A 141 5.43 -7.56 18.16
N ARG A 142 4.10 -7.59 18.20
CA ARG A 142 3.31 -8.74 17.73
C ARG A 142 3.21 -8.75 16.20
N LEU A 143 3.08 -7.58 15.57
CA LEU A 143 3.12 -7.48 14.10
C LEU A 143 4.46 -7.98 13.52
N GLU A 144 5.57 -7.69 14.21
CA GLU A 144 6.92 -8.09 13.77
C GLU A 144 7.21 -9.57 13.99
N HIS A 145 6.73 -10.16 15.10
CA HIS A 145 7.16 -11.48 15.53
C HIS A 145 6.10 -12.59 15.42
N SER A 146 4.84 -12.27 15.16
CA SER A 146 3.77 -13.26 15.04
C SER A 146 2.92 -13.07 13.78
N LEU A 147 1.97 -14.00 13.56
CA LEU A 147 1.01 -13.89 12.47
C LEU A 147 -0.09 -12.84 12.71
N SER A 148 0.01 -11.99 13.75
CA SER A 148 -0.92 -10.88 13.97
C SER A 148 -1.08 -9.97 12.74
N LEU A 149 0.00 -9.77 11.96
CA LEU A 149 -0.04 -9.04 10.70
C LEU A 149 -1.07 -9.60 9.70
N GLY A 150 -1.39 -10.90 9.81
CA GLY A 150 -2.40 -11.55 9.00
C GLY A 150 -3.78 -10.90 9.10
N TYR A 151 -4.14 -10.28 10.23
CA TYR A 151 -5.41 -9.57 10.36
C TYR A 151 -5.46 -8.31 9.49
N VAL A 152 -4.37 -7.55 9.44
CA VAL A 152 -4.26 -6.37 8.58
C VAL A 152 -4.31 -6.78 7.12
N LYS A 153 -3.66 -7.88 6.75
CA LYS A 153 -3.74 -8.45 5.39
C LYS A 153 -5.15 -8.89 5.01
N MET A 154 -5.89 -9.52 5.93
CA MET A 154 -7.29 -9.90 5.70
C MET A 154 -8.16 -8.66 5.46
N VAL A 155 -7.96 -7.58 6.23
CA VAL A 155 -8.63 -6.28 6.00
C VAL A 155 -8.27 -5.71 4.63
N GLY A 156 -7.00 -5.78 4.24
CA GLY A 156 -6.54 -5.40 2.90
C GLY A 156 -7.31 -6.12 1.79
N ILE A 157 -7.44 -7.44 1.88
CA ILE A 157 -8.20 -8.25 0.92
C ILE A 157 -9.68 -7.84 0.87
N MET A 158 -10.29 -7.60 2.03
CA MET A 158 -11.68 -7.12 2.08
C MET A 158 -11.85 -5.78 1.37
N SER A 159 -10.87 -4.87 1.48
CA SER A 159 -10.93 -3.54 0.84
C SER A 159 -10.94 -3.59 -0.70
N GLY A 160 -10.45 -4.66 -1.31
CA GLY A 160 -10.41 -4.82 -2.78
C GLY A 160 -11.74 -5.22 -3.43
N THR A 161 -12.76 -5.61 -2.65
CA THR A 161 -14.05 -6.08 -3.20
C THR A 161 -15.22 -5.25 -2.68
N PRO A 162 -16.28 -4.99 -3.48
CA PRO A 162 -17.44 -4.23 -3.00
C PRO A 162 -18.11 -4.86 -1.77
N ARG A 163 -18.22 -6.20 -1.75
CA ARG A 163 -18.78 -6.93 -0.60
C ARG A 163 -17.91 -6.79 0.64
N GLY A 164 -16.59 -6.88 0.50
CA GLY A 164 -15.67 -6.69 1.61
C GLY A 164 -15.69 -5.26 2.14
N ILE A 165 -15.75 -4.24 1.28
CA ILE A 165 -15.92 -2.83 1.68
C ILE A 165 -17.17 -2.67 2.55
N ALA A 166 -18.33 -3.21 2.13
CA ALA A 166 -19.57 -3.13 2.92
C ALA A 166 -19.44 -3.78 4.31
N ILE A 167 -18.71 -4.91 4.41
CA ILE A 167 -18.42 -5.54 5.70
C ILE A 167 -17.49 -4.66 6.55
N LEU A 168 -16.45 -4.07 5.96
CA LEU A 168 -15.54 -3.17 6.67
C LEU A 168 -16.26 -1.91 7.20
N GLU A 169 -17.20 -1.36 6.41
CA GLU A 169 -18.06 -0.24 6.81
C GLU A 169 -19.00 -0.63 7.95
N GLN A 170 -19.65 -1.78 7.86
CA GLN A 170 -20.54 -2.29 8.91
C GLN A 170 -19.84 -2.30 10.28
N TRP A 171 -18.55 -2.63 10.30
CA TRP A 171 -17.73 -2.72 11.52
C TRP A 171 -16.85 -1.48 11.78
N GLN A 172 -17.09 -0.37 11.07
CA GLN A 172 -16.41 0.92 11.25
C GLN A 172 -14.87 0.86 11.16
N LEU A 173 -14.33 -0.13 10.42
CA LEU A 173 -12.88 -0.32 10.33
C LEU A 173 -12.18 0.85 9.65
N PHE A 174 -12.79 1.46 8.62
CA PHE A 174 -12.22 2.64 7.97
C PHE A 174 -12.16 3.86 8.90
N HIS A 175 -13.14 4.01 9.79
CA HIS A 175 -13.16 5.08 10.79
C HIS A 175 -12.04 4.87 11.82
N MET A 176 -11.94 3.67 12.40
CA MET A 176 -10.87 3.34 13.36
C MET A 176 -9.48 3.50 12.73
N MET A 177 -9.26 3.03 11.49
CA MET A 177 -8.00 3.22 10.78
C MET A 177 -7.68 4.72 10.59
N SER A 178 -8.69 5.54 10.30
CA SER A 178 -8.53 7.00 10.17
C SER A 178 -8.11 7.65 11.49
N ASN A 179 -8.73 7.25 12.60
CA ASN A 179 -8.41 7.77 13.94
C ASN A 179 -6.99 7.37 14.36
N ILE A 180 -6.59 6.12 14.10
CA ILE A 180 -5.22 5.64 14.35
C ILE A 180 -4.20 6.47 13.58
N ILE A 181 -4.47 6.80 12.31
CA ILE A 181 -3.58 7.65 11.50
C ILE A 181 -3.47 9.06 12.10
N GLU A 182 -4.57 9.62 12.60
CA GLU A 182 -4.57 10.95 13.20
C GLU A 182 -3.69 11.04 14.45
N THR A 183 -3.66 10.00 15.28
CA THR A 183 -2.76 9.95 16.45
C THR A 183 -1.28 9.97 16.11
N SER A 184 -0.92 9.63 14.86
CA SER A 184 0.47 9.54 14.47
C SER A 184 1.19 10.90 14.48
N VAL A 185 0.46 12.01 14.48
CA VAL A 185 1.02 13.36 14.65
C VAL A 185 1.81 13.48 15.96
N SER A 186 1.27 12.90 17.03
CA SER A 186 1.78 13.06 18.39
C SER A 186 2.50 11.82 18.92
N ASP A 187 2.18 10.62 18.41
CA ASP A 187 2.78 9.36 18.87
C ASP A 187 3.21 8.46 17.69
N GLU A 188 4.48 8.04 17.69
CA GLU A 188 5.03 7.15 16.68
C GLU A 188 4.83 5.65 16.97
N LYS A 189 4.32 5.30 18.15
CA LYS A 189 4.16 3.90 18.62
C LYS A 189 3.43 3.02 17.61
N ASN A 190 2.42 3.57 16.93
CA ASN A 190 1.57 2.85 15.99
C ASN A 190 2.02 3.00 14.52
N ASN A 191 3.16 3.64 14.25
CA ASN A 191 3.66 3.84 12.88
C ASN A 191 3.78 2.51 12.12
N HIS A 192 4.30 1.45 12.77
CA HIS A 192 4.43 0.15 12.12
C HIS A 192 3.08 -0.46 11.71
N LEU A 193 2.04 -0.28 12.53
CA LEU A 193 0.68 -0.68 12.15
C LEU A 193 0.19 0.13 10.95
N ILE A 194 0.39 1.46 10.96
CA ILE A 194 -0.04 2.34 9.86
C ILE A 194 0.68 1.99 8.56
N PHE A 195 1.98 1.70 8.58
CA PHE A 195 2.73 1.22 7.41
C PHE A 195 2.09 -0.04 6.82
N ASN A 196 1.72 -1.00 7.69
CA ASN A 196 1.05 -2.22 7.26
C ASN A 196 -0.39 -2.00 6.79
N ILE A 197 -1.12 -1.04 7.36
CA ILE A 197 -2.46 -0.67 6.85
C ILE A 197 -2.32 -0.13 5.44
N LEU A 198 -1.47 0.89 5.24
CA LEU A 198 -1.32 1.55 3.94
C LEU A 198 -0.80 0.60 2.86
N SER A 199 0.18 -0.26 3.17
CA SER A 199 0.73 -1.20 2.18
C SER A 199 -0.20 -2.35 1.79
N ASN A 200 -1.29 -2.61 2.54
CA ASN A 200 -2.19 -3.75 2.26
C ASN A 200 -3.59 -3.32 1.77
N LEU A 201 -3.98 -2.05 1.89
CA LEU A 201 -5.26 -1.57 1.34
C LEU A 201 -5.24 -1.56 -0.20
N ASP A 202 -6.38 -1.84 -0.82
CA ASP A 202 -6.56 -1.71 -2.27
C ASP A 202 -6.96 -0.28 -2.65
N TYR A 203 -6.18 0.34 -3.52
CA TYR A 203 -6.39 1.71 -4.01
C TYR A 203 -7.00 1.78 -5.41
N THR A 204 -7.29 0.64 -6.03
CA THR A 204 -7.80 0.54 -7.40
C THR A 204 -9.13 1.27 -7.56
N ARG A 205 -9.99 1.25 -6.54
CA ARG A 205 -11.31 1.87 -6.58
C ARG A 205 -11.33 3.21 -5.82
N LYS A 206 -12.10 4.17 -6.32
CA LYS A 206 -12.42 5.39 -5.57
C LYS A 206 -13.26 5.00 -4.34
N GLY A 207 -12.89 5.49 -3.16
CA GLY A 207 -13.59 5.15 -1.91
C GLY A 207 -12.69 5.30 -0.68
N HIS A 208 -13.03 4.55 0.37
CA HIS A 208 -12.40 4.66 1.69
C HIS A 208 -10.88 4.49 1.70
N SER A 209 -10.32 3.53 0.96
CA SER A 209 -8.87 3.32 0.93
C SER A 209 -8.12 4.58 0.47
N ARG A 210 -8.59 5.24 -0.60
CA ARG A 210 -7.99 6.50 -1.09
C ARG A 210 -8.18 7.65 -0.11
N ILE A 211 -9.31 7.69 0.62
CA ILE A 211 -9.57 8.69 1.67
C ILE A 211 -8.59 8.50 2.83
N ILE A 212 -8.35 7.25 3.24
CA ILE A 212 -7.37 6.91 4.27
C ILE A 212 -5.96 7.34 3.85
N LEU A 213 -5.56 7.04 2.61
CA LEU A 213 -4.27 7.48 2.10
C LEU A 213 -4.18 9.00 2.06
N ALA A 214 -5.20 9.69 1.55
CA ALA A 214 -5.23 11.15 1.53
C ALA A 214 -5.11 11.74 2.95
N LYS A 215 -5.80 11.18 3.94
CA LYS A 215 -5.67 11.59 5.34
C LYS A 215 -4.26 11.35 5.85
N ALA A 216 -3.65 10.18 5.59
CA ALA A 216 -2.26 9.92 5.94
C ALA A 216 -1.32 10.97 5.33
N MET A 217 -1.47 11.29 4.05
CA MET A 217 -0.62 12.28 3.39
C MET A 217 -0.83 13.70 3.90
N SER A 218 -2.02 14.05 4.40
CA SER A 218 -2.29 15.39 4.93
C SER A 218 -1.84 15.57 6.38
N ILE A 219 -2.21 14.64 7.27
CA ILE A 219 -2.09 14.88 8.71
C ILE A 219 -1.07 13.98 9.42
N SER A 220 -0.53 12.91 8.83
CA SER A 220 0.36 12.01 9.60
C SER A 220 1.76 12.60 9.86
N ASN A 221 2.56 11.96 10.72
CA ASN A 221 3.97 12.33 10.84
C ASN A 221 4.75 12.06 9.53
N TRP A 222 5.89 12.75 9.39
CA TRP A 222 6.71 12.68 8.17
C TRP A 222 7.19 11.27 7.84
N LYS A 223 7.43 10.39 8.84
CA LYS A 223 7.88 9.00 8.59
C LYS A 223 6.80 8.18 7.86
N ILE A 224 5.53 8.39 8.19
CA ILE A 224 4.40 7.75 7.49
C ILE A 224 4.27 8.31 6.07
N LYS A 225 4.38 9.63 5.89
CA LYS A 225 4.34 10.25 4.56
C LYS A 225 5.47 9.71 3.67
N VAL A 226 6.69 9.65 4.19
CA VAL A 226 7.85 9.08 3.49
C VAL A 226 7.59 7.61 3.15
N TYR A 227 7.18 6.79 4.11
CA TYR A 227 6.87 5.38 3.85
C TYR A 227 5.79 5.21 2.76
N ALA A 228 4.75 6.03 2.78
CA ALA A 228 3.69 5.98 1.78
C ALA A 228 4.22 6.34 0.37
N LEU A 229 5.04 7.38 0.26
CA LEU A 229 5.70 7.77 -0.98
C LEU A 229 6.62 6.67 -1.51
N GLU A 230 7.35 5.96 -0.64
CA GLU A 230 8.24 4.87 -1.05
C GLU A 230 7.50 3.57 -1.42
N SER A 231 6.46 3.21 -0.66
CA SER A 231 5.86 1.87 -0.74
C SER A 231 4.48 1.84 -1.43
N VAL A 232 3.70 2.91 -1.34
CA VAL A 232 2.31 2.95 -1.82
C VAL A 232 2.18 3.72 -3.13
N PHE A 233 2.88 4.84 -3.27
CA PHE A 233 2.83 5.66 -4.48
C PHE A 233 3.33 4.92 -5.73
N PRO A 234 4.35 4.04 -5.68
CA PRO A 234 4.72 3.22 -6.85
C PRO A 234 3.57 2.32 -7.31
N ILE A 235 2.76 1.79 -6.38
CA ILE A 235 1.57 1.00 -6.70
C ILE A 235 0.53 1.89 -7.38
N LEU A 236 0.23 3.07 -6.82
CA LEU A 236 -0.69 4.04 -7.43
C LEU A 236 -0.25 4.48 -8.83
N CYS A 237 1.05 4.68 -9.02
CA CYS A 237 1.64 5.07 -10.29
C CYS A 237 1.42 3.99 -11.38
N ALA A 238 1.43 2.71 -10.99
CA ALA A 238 1.20 1.60 -11.90
C ALA A 238 -0.30 1.36 -12.20
N LEU A 239 -1.22 1.91 -11.41
CA LEU A 239 -2.66 1.73 -11.59
C LEU A 239 -3.24 2.72 -12.62
N GLU A 240 -3.85 2.19 -13.67
CA GLU A 240 -4.58 3.00 -14.66
C GLU A 240 -5.75 3.77 -14.03
N GLY A 241 -5.98 5.00 -14.47
CA GLY A 241 -7.05 5.86 -13.96
C GLY A 241 -6.77 6.49 -12.59
N CYS A 242 -5.56 6.32 -12.06
CA CYS A 242 -5.11 6.94 -10.81
C CYS A 242 -4.22 8.16 -11.04
N GLU A 243 -3.88 8.51 -12.27
CA GLU A 243 -2.88 9.53 -12.63
C GLU A 243 -3.22 10.88 -12.01
N LYS A 244 -4.46 11.35 -12.19
CA LYS A 244 -4.91 12.64 -11.61
C LYS A 244 -4.83 12.64 -10.09
N HIS A 245 -5.19 11.53 -9.45
CA HIS A 245 -5.14 11.42 -7.99
C HIS A 245 -3.70 11.39 -7.48
N TYR A 246 -2.83 10.64 -8.16
CA TYR A 246 -1.40 10.57 -7.90
C TYR A 246 -0.75 11.96 -7.96
N VAL A 247 -0.91 12.67 -9.09
CA VAL A 247 -0.35 14.01 -9.30
C VAL A 247 -0.89 15.00 -8.26
N LEU A 248 -2.21 15.05 -8.05
CA LEU A 248 -2.81 15.95 -7.07
C LEU A 248 -2.30 15.70 -5.64
N SER A 249 -2.04 14.43 -5.29
CA SER A 249 -1.55 14.08 -3.96
C SER A 249 -0.10 14.53 -3.77
N LEU A 250 0.75 14.35 -4.79
CA LEU A 250 2.14 14.83 -4.76
C LEU A 250 2.24 16.35 -4.74
N VAL A 251 1.41 17.07 -5.53
CA VAL A 251 1.42 18.54 -5.54
C VAL A 251 1.07 19.11 -4.17
N LYS A 252 0.13 18.50 -3.45
CA LYS A 252 -0.20 18.92 -2.07
C LYS A 252 1.00 18.76 -1.12
N LEU A 253 1.81 17.74 -1.31
CA LEU A 253 2.98 17.45 -0.48
C LEU A 253 4.19 18.33 -0.81
N LEU A 254 4.15 19.10 -1.90
CA LEU A 254 5.16 20.13 -2.14
C LEU A 254 5.13 21.23 -1.07
N TYR A 255 4.00 21.40 -0.37
CA TYR A 255 3.82 22.40 0.69
C TYR A 255 3.92 21.78 2.10
N ASP A 256 4.53 20.60 2.22
CA ASP A 256 4.73 19.95 3.52
C ASP A 256 5.78 20.70 4.37
N GLU A 257 5.66 20.61 5.69
CA GLU A 257 6.62 21.22 6.62
C GLU A 257 7.98 20.49 6.61
N ASN A 258 8.02 19.23 6.17
CA ASN A 258 9.22 18.42 6.16
C ASN A 258 9.87 18.35 4.78
N ASP A 259 11.11 18.85 4.67
CA ASP A 259 11.87 18.88 3.42
C ASP A 259 12.07 17.51 2.77
N ALA A 260 12.17 16.42 3.54
CA ALA A 260 12.32 15.08 2.97
C ALA A 260 11.05 14.63 2.24
N VAL A 261 9.87 15.02 2.73
CA VAL A 261 8.58 14.76 2.08
C VAL A 261 8.47 15.58 0.79
N VAL A 262 8.85 16.86 0.85
CA VAL A 262 8.85 17.76 -0.33
C VAL A 262 9.78 17.21 -1.41
N LYS A 263 11.04 16.91 -1.06
CA LYS A 263 12.05 16.37 -1.99
C LYS A 263 11.56 15.10 -2.66
N MET A 264 11.09 14.13 -1.88
CA MET A 264 10.64 12.85 -2.43
C MET A 264 9.36 13.01 -3.27
N SER A 265 8.51 14.00 -2.96
CA SER A 265 7.36 14.32 -3.80
C SER A 265 7.77 14.85 -5.18
N VAL A 266 8.82 15.68 -5.25
CA VAL A 266 9.40 16.13 -6.52
C VAL A 266 10.03 14.96 -7.29
N GLU A 267 10.76 14.08 -6.60
CA GLU A 267 11.33 12.87 -7.20
C GLU A 267 10.24 11.96 -7.79
N CYS A 268 9.13 11.75 -7.07
CA CYS A 268 7.99 10.98 -7.56
C CYS A 268 7.29 11.63 -8.77
N LEU A 269 7.21 12.96 -8.84
CA LEU A 269 6.69 13.68 -10.01
C LEU A 269 7.64 13.53 -11.21
N TYR A 270 8.94 13.69 -10.98
CA TYR A 270 9.98 13.52 -12.00
C TYR A 270 9.99 12.11 -12.57
N GLU A 271 9.96 11.08 -11.71
CA GLU A 271 9.90 9.68 -12.15
C GLU A 271 8.65 9.42 -12.98
N PHE A 272 7.51 9.97 -12.58
CA PHE A 272 6.24 9.79 -13.27
C PHE A 272 6.21 10.40 -14.67
N PHE A 273 6.64 11.66 -14.81
CA PHE A 273 6.55 12.39 -16.08
C PHE A 273 7.76 12.14 -16.99
N ILE A 274 8.97 12.18 -16.46
CA ILE A 274 10.22 12.07 -17.22
C ILE A 274 10.60 10.61 -17.43
N VAL A 275 10.85 9.88 -16.34
CA VAL A 275 11.42 8.52 -16.42
C VAL A 275 10.42 7.52 -17.03
N LYS A 276 9.15 7.60 -16.62
CA LYS A 276 8.08 6.76 -17.18
C LYS A 276 7.46 7.33 -18.45
N GLY A 277 7.93 8.48 -18.94
CA GLY A 277 7.54 9.05 -20.23
C GLY A 277 6.08 9.49 -20.34
N ARG A 278 5.43 9.91 -19.24
CA ARG A 278 4.01 10.32 -19.25
C ARG A 278 3.78 11.80 -19.56
N LEU A 279 4.61 12.39 -20.43
CA LEU A 279 4.56 13.81 -20.78
C LEU A 279 3.24 14.21 -21.45
N GLU A 280 2.56 13.28 -22.12
CA GLU A 280 1.26 13.51 -22.79
C GLU A 280 0.18 14.05 -21.84
N ILE A 281 0.31 13.76 -20.54
CA ILE A 281 -0.65 14.17 -19.50
C ILE A 281 -0.06 15.20 -18.52
N ILE A 282 1.06 15.86 -18.88
CA ILE A 282 1.72 16.86 -18.03
C ILE A 282 0.84 18.06 -17.70
N ASP A 283 -0.13 18.36 -18.57
CA ASP A 283 -1.15 19.39 -18.33
C ASP A 283 -1.90 19.18 -16.99
N ILE A 284 -2.05 17.93 -16.52
CA ILE A 284 -2.67 17.66 -15.21
C ILE A 284 -1.84 18.25 -14.07
N LEU A 285 -0.51 18.20 -14.17
CA LEU A 285 0.39 18.81 -13.20
C LEU A 285 0.30 20.34 -13.28
N VAL A 286 0.32 20.91 -14.48
CA VAL A 286 0.19 22.37 -14.70
C VAL A 286 -1.14 22.91 -14.17
N GLU A 287 -2.24 22.19 -14.39
CA GLU A 287 -3.57 22.54 -13.89
C GLU A 287 -3.64 22.58 -12.36
N CYS A 288 -2.78 21.83 -11.67
CA CYS A 288 -2.66 21.88 -10.21
C CYS A 288 -1.85 23.09 -9.71
N ARG A 289 -1.24 23.90 -10.60
CA ARG A 289 -0.43 25.10 -10.31
C ARG A 289 0.61 24.88 -9.19
N PRO A 290 1.57 23.94 -9.37
CA PRO A 290 2.57 23.64 -8.35
C PRO A 290 3.52 24.83 -8.12
N SER A 291 4.05 25.01 -6.91
CA SER A 291 4.98 26.10 -6.63
C SER A 291 6.27 25.98 -7.44
N ILE A 292 6.48 26.94 -8.36
CA ILE A 292 7.70 27.02 -9.19
C ILE A 292 8.95 27.19 -8.32
N MET A 293 8.85 27.98 -7.26
CA MET A 293 9.96 28.22 -6.33
C MET A 293 10.44 26.92 -5.68
N ILE A 294 9.51 26.03 -5.33
CA ILE A 294 9.83 24.74 -4.70
C ILE A 294 10.42 23.78 -5.74
N LEU A 295 9.83 23.72 -6.94
CA LEU A 295 10.35 22.87 -8.02
C LEU A 295 11.78 23.29 -8.42
N GLN A 296 12.06 24.59 -8.51
CA GLN A 296 13.37 25.11 -8.91
C GLN A 296 14.50 24.77 -7.93
N GLN A 297 14.21 24.45 -6.67
CA GLN A 297 15.22 24.09 -5.66
C GLN A 297 15.92 22.76 -5.94
N SER A 298 15.35 21.91 -6.79
CA SER A 298 15.89 20.60 -7.14
C SER A 298 16.15 20.48 -8.63
N GLU A 299 17.21 19.75 -9.00
CA GLU A 299 17.53 19.47 -10.41
C GLU A 299 16.35 18.77 -11.12
N GLN A 300 15.72 17.81 -10.44
CA GLN A 300 14.55 17.10 -10.96
C GLN A 300 13.38 18.04 -11.24
N GLY A 301 13.12 18.99 -10.34
CA GLY A 301 12.06 19.96 -10.50
C GLY A 301 12.36 21.01 -11.58
N GLN A 302 13.62 21.42 -11.75
CA GLN A 302 14.03 22.25 -12.88
C GLN A 302 13.77 21.56 -14.23
N LEU A 303 14.09 20.26 -14.33
CA LEU A 303 13.78 19.48 -15.53
C LEU A 303 12.27 19.40 -15.80
N LEU A 304 11.43 19.27 -14.76
CA LEU A 304 9.97 19.32 -14.90
C LEU A 304 9.49 20.69 -15.41
N LEU A 305 10.05 21.79 -14.89
CA LEU A 305 9.72 23.15 -15.33
C LEU A 305 10.09 23.35 -16.80
N LEU A 306 11.23 22.84 -17.25
CA LEU A 306 11.60 22.86 -18.67
C LEU A 306 10.59 22.09 -19.53
N GLN A 307 10.05 20.97 -19.05
CA GLN A 307 9.00 20.25 -19.78
C GLN A 307 7.69 21.05 -19.87
N PHE A 308 7.38 21.93 -18.92
CA PHE A 308 6.18 22.78 -19.03
C PHE A 308 6.26 23.71 -20.26
N CYS A 309 7.45 24.15 -20.65
CA CYS A 309 7.64 24.96 -21.86
C CYS A 309 7.27 24.22 -23.16
N THR A 310 7.17 22.88 -23.13
CA THR A 310 6.83 22.09 -24.33
C THR A 310 5.34 22.10 -24.65
N THR A 311 4.48 22.47 -23.69
CA THR A 311 3.02 22.57 -23.90
C THR A 311 2.55 24.01 -23.83
N HIS A 312 1.53 24.36 -24.60
CA HIS A 312 0.98 25.72 -24.57
C HIS A 312 0.51 26.11 -23.15
N LYS A 313 -0.19 25.22 -22.44
CA LYS A 313 -0.69 25.51 -21.09
C LYS A 313 0.45 25.71 -20.10
N GLY A 314 1.48 24.87 -20.17
CA GLY A 314 2.65 24.97 -19.29
C GLY A 314 3.44 26.26 -19.55
N PHE A 315 3.70 26.59 -20.83
CA PHE A 315 4.38 27.83 -21.19
C PHE A 315 3.63 29.06 -20.68
N LYS A 316 2.31 29.13 -20.93
CA LYS A 316 1.46 30.23 -20.46
C LYS A 316 1.48 30.35 -18.93
N TYR A 317 1.44 29.23 -18.22
CA TYR A 317 1.55 29.21 -16.77
C TYR A 317 2.88 29.79 -16.28
N LEU A 318 4.01 29.41 -16.91
CA LEU A 318 5.33 29.94 -16.54
C LEU A 318 5.49 31.42 -16.92
N GLU A 319 4.94 31.85 -18.05
CA GLU A 319 4.92 33.25 -18.47
C GLU A 319 4.12 34.13 -17.49
N GLU A 320 2.92 33.70 -17.10
CA GLU A 320 2.08 34.40 -16.10
C GLU A 320 2.79 34.61 -14.75
N THR A 321 3.74 33.74 -14.42
CA THR A 321 4.51 33.81 -13.16
C THR A 321 5.80 34.61 -13.27
N GLY A 322 6.16 35.10 -14.46
CA GLY A 322 7.43 35.79 -14.73
C GLY A 322 8.66 34.88 -14.76
N PHE A 323 8.47 33.56 -14.67
CA PHE A 323 9.58 32.59 -14.65
C PHE A 323 10.34 32.55 -15.97
N VAL A 324 9.63 32.64 -17.11
CA VAL A 324 10.26 32.58 -18.44
C VAL A 324 11.19 33.77 -18.65
N GLU A 325 10.72 34.99 -18.38
CA GLU A 325 11.53 36.21 -18.53
C GLU A 325 12.78 36.17 -17.64
N LEU A 326 12.63 35.82 -16.36
CA LEU A 326 13.75 35.74 -15.42
C LEU A 326 14.83 34.76 -15.89
N ASN A 327 14.43 33.53 -16.25
CA ASN A 327 15.38 32.51 -16.70
C ASN A 327 15.97 32.85 -18.08
N PHE A 328 15.22 33.52 -18.95
CA PHE A 328 15.72 33.95 -20.25
C PHE A 328 16.84 34.99 -20.08
N HIS A 329 16.65 35.98 -19.22
CA HIS A 329 17.69 36.96 -18.88
C HIS A 329 18.93 36.29 -18.26
N GLN A 330 18.73 35.42 -17.27
CA GLN A 330 19.82 34.66 -16.66
C GLN A 330 20.56 33.76 -17.66
N SER A 331 19.82 33.13 -18.59
CA SER A 331 20.40 32.28 -19.62
C SER A 331 21.19 33.08 -20.66
N ILE A 332 20.76 34.30 -21.00
CA ILE A 332 21.55 35.17 -21.89
C ILE A 332 22.86 35.59 -21.21
N GLU A 333 22.80 35.93 -19.93
CA GLU A 333 23.99 36.25 -19.14
C GLU A 333 24.94 35.06 -19.04
N SER A 334 24.44 33.84 -18.81
CA SER A 334 25.28 32.63 -18.78
C SER A 334 25.76 32.15 -20.16
N LEU A 335 25.00 32.39 -21.23
CA LEU A 335 25.47 32.13 -22.59
C LEU A 335 26.62 33.06 -22.97
N SER A 336 26.70 34.25 -22.38
CA SER A 336 27.85 35.14 -22.55
C SER A 336 29.13 34.61 -21.89
N THR A 337 29.02 33.76 -20.86
CA THR A 337 30.16 33.07 -20.23
C THR A 337 30.53 31.75 -20.93
N LEU A 338 29.75 31.31 -21.95
CA LEU A 338 29.96 30.10 -22.75
C LEU A 338 30.02 28.78 -21.96
N GLU A 339 29.67 28.76 -20.66
CA GLU A 339 29.76 27.57 -19.81
C GLU A 339 28.96 26.38 -20.34
N TYR A 340 27.81 26.65 -20.95
CA TYR A 340 27.00 25.63 -21.63
C TYR A 340 27.75 24.99 -22.80
N LEU A 341 28.46 25.79 -23.62
CA LEU A 341 29.24 25.28 -24.74
C LEU A 341 30.37 24.39 -24.22
N THR A 342 31.08 24.83 -23.16
CA THR A 342 32.14 24.04 -22.53
C THR A 342 31.63 22.72 -21.96
N ALA A 343 30.44 22.71 -21.32
CA ALA A 343 29.84 21.49 -20.81
C ALA A 343 29.43 20.52 -21.92
N VAL A 344 28.89 21.03 -23.03
CA VAL A 344 28.55 20.24 -24.22
C VAL A 344 29.82 19.68 -24.87
N GLU A 345 30.85 20.51 -25.05
CA GLU A 345 32.15 20.12 -25.60
C GLU A 345 32.83 19.05 -24.74
N ASP A 346 32.89 19.22 -23.41
CA ASP A 346 33.44 18.23 -22.47
C ASP A 346 32.65 16.91 -22.54
N THR A 347 31.33 16.96 -22.68
CA THR A 347 30.48 15.75 -22.79
C THR A 347 30.73 15.01 -24.11
N ILE A 348 30.82 15.75 -25.22
CA ILE A 348 31.16 15.21 -26.54
C ILE A 348 32.59 14.63 -26.54
N GLN A 349 33.54 15.35 -25.94
CA GLN A 349 34.94 14.93 -25.86
C GLN A 349 35.11 13.68 -25.02
N ARG A 350 34.43 13.56 -23.87
CA ARG A 350 34.45 12.33 -23.05
C ARG A 350 33.86 11.13 -23.79
N HIS A 351 32.85 11.33 -24.64
CA HIS A 351 32.24 10.25 -25.42
C HIS A 351 33.04 9.85 -26.67
N LEU A 352 33.68 10.80 -27.36
CA LEU A 352 34.43 10.53 -28.59
C LEU A 352 35.92 10.24 -28.33
N PHE A 353 36.50 10.81 -27.27
CA PHE A 353 37.93 10.75 -26.95
C PHE A 353 38.18 10.53 -25.44
N PRO A 354 37.82 9.35 -24.89
CA PRO A 354 37.84 9.07 -23.44
C PRO A 354 39.24 9.07 -22.78
N PHE A 355 40.33 9.16 -23.56
CA PHE A 355 41.71 9.16 -23.08
C PHE A 355 42.40 10.52 -23.16
N VAL A 356 41.70 11.56 -23.61
CA VAL A 356 42.21 12.94 -23.63
C VAL A 356 41.71 13.66 -22.37
N PRO A 357 42.59 14.23 -21.54
CA PRO A 357 42.17 14.95 -20.34
C PRO A 357 41.29 16.16 -20.71
N CYS A 358 40.25 16.41 -19.92
CA CYS A 358 39.36 17.56 -20.11
C CYS A 358 40.14 18.86 -19.89
N VAL A 359 39.78 19.92 -20.63
CA VAL A 359 40.37 21.25 -20.47
C VAL A 359 40.12 21.84 -19.08
N SER A 360 39.12 21.30 -18.37
CA SER A 360 38.66 21.71 -17.04
C SER A 360 39.31 20.96 -15.86
N ASP A 361 40.20 19.98 -16.08
CA ASP A 361 40.91 19.30 -14.98
C ASP A 361 42.14 20.13 -14.53
N PRO A 362 42.15 20.70 -13.30
CA PRO A 362 43.32 21.41 -12.81
C PRO A 362 44.43 20.42 -12.47
N THR A 363 45.64 20.69 -12.98
CA THR A 363 46.90 20.08 -12.54
C THR A 363 47.23 20.40 -11.09
#